data_AF-A0AA41UZD7-F1
#
_entry.id   AF-A0AA41UZD7-F1
#
_cell.length_a   1.000
_cell.length_b   1.000
_cell.length_c   1.000
_cell.angle_alpha   90.00
_cell.angle_beta   90.00
_cell.angle_gamma   90.00
#
_symmetry.space_group_name_H-M   'P 1'
#
loop_
_entity.id
_entity.type
_entity.pdbx_description
1 polymer ?
#
loop_
_entity_poly.entity_id
_entity_poly.type
_entity_poly.pdbx_seq_one_letter_code
_entity_poly.pdbx_strand_id
1 'polypeptide(L)' 'LAADWPGMMQIVRLISQDHMHNKQYVGKADFLVFRALNQHGFLGQLQEKKLCAVIQLPSQTLLLSVSDKASRLIGMLFPG' A
#
# COMPACT_ATOMS: atom_id res chain seq x y z
N LEU A 1 -6.31 -13.29 6.69
CA LEU A 1 -5.52 -12.45 5.77
C LEU A 1 -4.38 -11.74 6.50
N ALA A 2 -4.61 -10.96 7.56
CA ALA A 2 -3.54 -10.26 8.28
C ALA A 2 -2.99 -10.97 9.54
N ALA A 3 -3.33 -12.25 9.77
CA ALA A 3 -2.94 -12.96 10.99
C ALA A 3 -1.42 -13.27 11.06
N ASP A 4 -0.77 -13.45 9.90
CA ASP A 4 0.66 -13.76 9.78
C ASP A 4 1.52 -12.52 9.52
N TRP A 5 0.97 -11.34 9.75
CA TRP A 5 1.64 -10.09 9.46
C TRP A 5 2.63 -9.74 10.57
N PRO A 6 3.87 -9.34 10.24
CA PRO A 6 4.85 -8.98 11.24
C PRO A 6 4.39 -7.73 12.01
N GLY A 7 4.71 -7.65 13.31
CA GLY A 7 4.39 -6.48 14.14
C GLY A 7 5.04 -5.18 13.65
N MET A 8 6.06 -5.28 12.80
CA MET A 8 6.66 -4.18 12.06
C MET A 8 6.66 -4.49 10.57
N MET A 9 6.07 -3.61 9.78
CA MET A 9 6.16 -3.61 8.33
C MET A 9 7.08 -2.49 7.88
N GLN A 10 8.06 -2.83 7.06
CA GLN A 10 8.99 -1.86 6.52
C GLN A 10 8.70 -1.61 5.05
N ILE A 11 8.81 -0.34 4.66
CA ILE A 11 8.70 0.06 3.27
C ILE A 11 10.02 -0.30 2.62
N VAL A 12 9.99 -1.32 1.76
CA VAL A 12 11.19 -1.79 1.05
C VAL A 12 11.46 -0.95 -0.18
N ARG A 13 10.41 -0.42 -0.84
CA ARG A 13 10.53 0.40 -2.06
C ARG A 13 9.39 1.41 -2.18
N LEU A 14 9.62 2.45 -2.96
CA LEU A 14 8.60 3.39 -3.42
C LEU A 14 8.49 3.28 -4.94
N ILE A 15 7.28 3.12 -5.46
CA ILE A 15 7.00 3.01 -6.90
C ILE A 15 5.89 4.00 -7.28
N SER A 16 5.68 4.29 -8.57
CA SER A 16 4.55 5.12 -8.99
C SER A 16 3.21 4.42 -8.77
N GLN A 17 2.17 5.18 -8.38
CA GLN A 17 0.77 4.75 -8.34
C GLN A 17 0.25 4.28 -9.69
N ASP A 18 0.89 4.67 -10.81
CA ASP A 18 0.56 4.17 -12.14
C ASP A 18 0.62 2.64 -12.23
N HIS A 19 1.51 2.00 -11.45
CA HIS A 19 1.58 0.53 -11.37
C HIS A 19 0.34 -0.09 -10.72
N MET A 20 -0.31 0.63 -9.81
CA MET A 20 -1.50 0.18 -9.09
C MET A 20 -2.75 0.25 -9.98
N HIS A 21 -2.84 1.27 -10.83
CA HIS A 21 -3.95 1.43 -11.78
C HIS A 21 -3.85 0.48 -12.99
N ASN A 22 -2.72 -0.23 -13.15
CA ASN A 22 -2.56 -1.14 -14.26
C ASN A 22 -3.50 -2.34 -14.08
N LYS A 23 -4.48 -2.48 -15.00
CA LYS A 23 -5.57 -3.49 -14.97
C LYS A 23 -5.09 -4.94 -14.86
N GLN A 24 -3.80 -5.20 -15.10
CA GLN A 24 -3.18 -6.51 -14.97
C GLN A 24 -3.17 -7.03 -13.52
N TYR A 25 -3.24 -6.13 -12.54
CA TYR A 25 -3.20 -6.45 -11.11
C TYR A 25 -4.58 -6.35 -10.43
N VAL A 26 -5.51 -5.63 -11.07
CA VAL A 26 -6.89 -5.47 -10.60
C VAL A 26 -7.62 -6.80 -10.75
N GLY A 27 -7.83 -7.51 -9.63
CA GLY A 27 -8.54 -8.79 -9.56
C GLY A 27 -7.67 -10.00 -9.19
N LYS A 28 -6.34 -9.86 -9.14
CA LYS A 28 -5.42 -10.89 -8.60
C LYS A 28 -4.91 -10.59 -7.20
N ALA A 29 -5.20 -9.38 -6.72
CA ALA A 29 -4.81 -8.90 -5.40
C ALA A 29 -6.03 -8.63 -4.54
N ASP A 30 -5.90 -8.90 -3.24
CA ASP A 30 -6.88 -8.50 -2.24
C ASP A 30 -6.73 -7.01 -1.94
N PHE A 31 -7.85 -6.30 -1.86
CA PHE A 31 -7.88 -4.89 -1.53
C PHE A 31 -8.12 -4.71 -0.04
N LEU A 32 -7.21 -3.98 0.59
CA LEU A 32 -7.26 -3.65 2.00
C LEU A 32 -7.36 -2.13 2.16
N VAL A 33 -8.11 -1.67 3.14
CA VAL A 33 -8.18 -0.24 3.47
C VAL A 33 -7.52 -0.04 4.83
N PHE A 34 -6.47 0.77 4.85
CA PHE A 34 -5.78 1.15 6.06
C PHE A 34 -6.20 2.56 6.47
N ARG A 35 -6.40 2.75 7.77
CA ARG A 35 -6.55 4.08 8.35
C ARG A 35 -5.20 4.49 8.91
N ALA A 36 -4.66 5.61 8.43
CA ALA A 36 -3.50 6.21 9.05
C ALA A 36 -3.88 6.69 10.46
N LEU A 37 -3.30 6.07 11.49
CA LEU A 37 -3.48 6.52 12.88
C LEU A 37 -2.72 7.83 13.16
N ASN A 38 -1.65 8.07 12.41
CA ASN A 38 -0.91 9.33 12.39
C ASN A 38 -0.74 9.80 10.95
N GLN A 39 -1.13 11.05 10.68
CA GLN A 39 -0.85 11.70 9.40
C GLN A 39 0.61 12.15 9.39
N HIS A 40 1.51 11.21 9.12
CA HIS A 40 2.92 11.55 8.92
C HIS A 40 3.06 12.32 7.60
N GLY A 41 3.93 13.33 7.54
CA GLY A 41 4.19 14.08 6.29
C GLY A 41 4.61 13.20 5.10
N PHE A 42 5.08 11.98 5.39
CA PHE A 42 5.34 10.95 4.39
C PHE A 42 4.10 10.55 3.57
N LEU A 43 2.92 10.46 4.19
CA LEU A 43 1.68 10.16 3.46
C LEU A 43 1.31 11.31 2.52
N GLY A 44 1.51 12.56 2.94
CA GLY A 44 1.33 13.72 2.07
C GLY A 44 2.26 13.66 0.85
N GLN A 45 3.54 13.31 1.05
CA GLN A 45 4.49 13.16 -0.05
C GLN A 45 4.16 12.01 -0.99
N LEU A 46 3.66 10.88 -0.48
CA LEU A 46 3.18 9.78 -1.31
C LEU A 46 2.03 10.24 -2.21
N GLN A 47 1.06 10.98 -1.66
CA GLN A 47 -0.06 11.50 -2.44
C GLN A 47 0.40 12.53 -3.48
N GLU A 48 1.22 13.49 -3.07
CA GLU A 48 1.68 14.59 -3.93
C GLU A 48 2.52 14.07 -5.10
N LYS A 49 3.40 13.09 -4.85
CA LYS A 49 4.25 12.48 -5.87
C LYS A 49 3.58 11.29 -6.58
N LYS A 50 2.32 10.99 -6.26
CA LYS A 50 1.59 9.81 -6.76
C LYS A 50 2.41 8.53 -6.61
N LEU A 51 2.96 8.31 -5.42
CA LEU A 51 3.78 7.15 -5.09
C LEU A 51 2.98 6.13 -4.27
N CYS A 52 3.33 4.86 -4.46
CA CYS A 52 2.96 3.72 -3.64
C CYS A 52 4.18 3.24 -2.84
N ALA A 53 3.97 2.93 -1.58
CA ALA A 53 4.93 2.22 -0.75
C ALA A 53 4.77 0.71 -0.95
N VAL A 54 5.85 0.03 -1.29
CA VAL A 54 5.92 -1.42 -1.36
C VAL A 54 6.41 -1.94 -0.02
N ILE A 55 5.62 -2.81 0.58
CA ILE A 55 5.92 -3.50 1.82
C ILE A 55 6.00 -4.99 1.48
N GLN A 56 7.16 -5.60 1.72
CA GLN A 56 7.30 -7.05 1.61
C GLN A 56 6.85 -7.70 2.91
N LEU A 57 5.92 -8.64 2.78
CA LEU A 57 5.53 -9.55 3.85
C LEU A 57 6.22 -10.91 3.58
N PRO A 58 6.33 -11.78 4.59
CA PRO A 58 7.01 -13.07 4.42
C PRO A 58 6.47 -13.94 3.28
N SER A 59 5.16 -13.88 3.04
CA SER A 59 4.47 -14.74 2.06
C SER A 59 3.77 -13.97 0.95
N GLN A 60 3.78 -12.63 1.02
CA GLN A 60 2.91 -11.75 0.23
C GLN A 60 3.58 -10.40 -0.01
N THR A 61 3.11 -9.65 -1.00
CA THR A 61 3.58 -8.27 -1.22
C THR A 61 2.42 -7.30 -1.06
N LEU A 62 2.59 -6.28 -0.23
CA LEU A 62 1.59 -5.25 0.02
C LEU A 62 2.03 -3.94 -0.65
N LEU A 63 1.24 -3.46 -1.60
CA LEU A 63 1.35 -2.11 -2.16
C LEU A 63 0.42 -1.18 -1.42
N LEU A 64 0.95 -0.13 -0.80
CA LEU A 64 0.20 0.84 -0.02
C LEU A 64 0.21 2.20 -0.71
N SER A 65 -0.96 2.79 -0.90
CA SER A 65 -1.18 4.00 -1.66
C SER A 65 -2.11 4.94 -0.91
N VAL A 66 -1.84 6.25 -0.95
CA VAL A 66 -2.70 7.24 -0.28
C VAL A 66 -3.88 7.56 -1.18
N SER A 67 -5.09 7.46 -0.62
CA SER A 67 -6.30 7.89 -1.29
C SER A 67 -6.53 9.38 -1.03
N ASP A 68 -7.18 10.04 -1.99
CA ASP A 68 -7.62 11.42 -1.90
C ASP A 68 -8.55 11.70 -0.69
N LYS A 69 -9.22 10.65 -0.19
CA LYS A 69 -10.02 10.75 1.04
C LYS A 69 -9.11 10.73 2.26
N ALA A 70 -9.00 11.90 2.90
CA ALA A 70 -8.25 12.18 4.12
C ALA A 70 -8.01 10.95 5.02
N SER A 71 -6.72 10.63 5.20
CA SER A 71 -6.21 9.55 6.09
C SER A 71 -6.54 8.12 5.70
N ARG A 72 -7.10 7.87 4.51
CA ARG A 72 -7.34 6.50 4.02
C ARG A 72 -6.24 6.09 3.05
N LEU A 73 -5.67 4.94 3.33
CA LEU A 73 -4.65 4.29 2.53
C LEU A 73 -5.29 3.06 1.89
N ILE A 74 -5.09 2.89 0.59
CA ILE A 74 -5.50 1.71 -0.16
C ILE A 74 -4.28 0.78 -0.23
N GLY A 75 -4.45 -0.43 0.29
CA GLY A 75 -3.50 -1.52 0.17
C GLY A 75 -3.95 -2.50 -0.92
N MET A 76 -3.06 -2.90 -1.82
CA MET A 76 -3.22 -4.09 -2.67
C MET A 76 -2.28 -5.17 -2.17
N LEU A 77 -2.83 -6.31 -1.81
CA LEU A 77 -2.10 -7.46 -1.31
C LEU A 77 -2.00 -8.52 -2.41
N PHE A 78 -0.78 -8.83 -2.81
CA PHE A 78 -0.48 -9.84 -3.80
C PHE A 78 -0.09 -11.15 -3.12
N PRO A 79 -0.77 -12.27 -3.44
CA PRO A 79 -0.28 -13.58 -3.06
C PRO A 79 1.04 -13.85 -3.78
N GLY A 80 2.04 -14.32 -3.03
CA GLY A 80 3.34 -14.75 -3.55
C GLY A 80 3.29 -16.11 -4.25
#